data_AF-A0A7C4K481-F1
#
_entry.id   AF-A0A7C4K481-F1
#
_cell.length_a   1.000
_cell.length_b   1.000
_cell.length_c   1.000
_cell.angle_alpha   90.00
_cell.angle_beta   90.00
_cell.angle_gamma   90.00
#
_symmetry.space_group_name_H-M   'P 1'
#
loop_
_entity.id
_entity.type
_entity.pdbx_description
1 polymer ?
#
loop_
_entity_poly.entity_id
_entity_poly.type
_entity_poly.pdbx_seq_one_letter_code
_entity_poly.pdbx_strand_id
1 'polypeptide(L)'
;MDYETFKEDDKSIRAVEMNFIIIGEAANQIPKEVEEKYTAIPWNLMRAMRNRIVHVYFRIDKKLMWDTIQNDLPPLIPELERLL
;
A
#
# COMPACT_ATOMS: atom_id res chain seq x y z
N MET A 1 -0.58 15.11 11.41
CA MET A 1 0.51 15.50 10.50
C MET A 1 -0.14 15.84 9.17
N ASP A 2 0.25 16.95 8.55
CA ASP A 2 -0.15 17.28 7.17
C ASP A 2 0.92 16.83 6.17
N TYR A 3 0.65 17.00 4.87
CA TYR A 3 1.60 16.61 3.83
C TYR A 3 2.94 17.37 3.93
N GLU A 4 2.90 18.66 4.25
CA GLU A 4 4.10 19.51 4.34
C GLU A 4 5.03 19.06 5.47
N THR A 5 4.48 18.60 6.59
CA THR A 5 5.27 18.01 7.67
C THR A 5 5.74 16.59 7.30
N PHE A 6 4.88 15.79 6.66
CA PHE A 6 5.20 14.41 6.30
C PHE A 6 6.37 14.32 5.32
N LYS A 7 6.39 15.17 4.29
CA LYS A 7 7.41 15.10 3.24
C LYS A 7 8.84 15.35 3.77
N GLU A 8 8.97 15.99 4.93
CA GLU A 8 10.25 16.28 5.59
C GLU A 8 10.59 15.29 6.73
N ASP A 9 9.69 14.37 7.09
CA ASP A 9 9.91 13.37 8.14
C ASP A 9 10.36 12.02 7.56
N ASP A 10 11.66 11.91 7.30
CA ASP A 10 12.27 10.69 6.74
C ASP A 10 11.96 9.43 7.57
N LYS A 11 11.87 9.53 8.91
CA LYS A 11 11.53 8.38 9.76
C LYS A 11 10.13 7.88 9.45
N SER A 12 9.16 8.79 9.38
CA SER A 12 7.77 8.43 9.03
C SER A 12 7.67 7.88 7.61
N ILE A 13 8.40 8.46 6.66
CA ILE A 13 8.48 7.95 5.29
C ILE A 13 9.00 6.52 5.27
N ARG A 14 10.12 6.22 5.95
CA ARG A 14 10.68 4.86 6.04
C ARG A 14 9.70 3.87 6.67
N ALA A 15 8.98 4.28 7.72
CA ALA A 15 7.97 3.44 8.34
C ALA A 15 6.81 3.11 7.38
N VAL A 16 6.37 4.10 6.62
CA VAL A 16 5.32 3.93 5.59
C VAL A 16 5.78 3.02 4.46
N GLU A 17 7.01 3.21 3.95
CA GLU A 17 7.61 2.33 2.93
C GLU A 17 7.59 0.86 3.38
N MET A 18 7.98 0.60 4.64
CA MET A 18 7.94 -0.75 5.21
C MET A 18 6.51 -1.32 5.26
N ASN A 19 5.52 -0.51 5.65
CA ASN A 19 4.13 -0.96 5.70
C ASN A 19 3.58 -1.30 4.31
N PHE A 20 3.91 -0.54 3.27
CA PHE A 20 3.54 -0.91 1.90
C PHE A 20 4.19 -2.21 1.43
N ILE A 21 5.44 -2.47 1.82
CA ILE A 21 6.09 -3.77 1.56
C ILE A 21 5.30 -4.89 2.23
N ILE A 22 4.94 -4.74 3.51
CA ILE A 22 4.16 -5.74 4.25
C ILE A 22 2.80 -5.99 3.58
N ILE A 23 2.08 -4.93 3.19
CA ILE A 23 0.80 -5.04 2.49
C ILE A 23 0.95 -5.82 1.18
N GLY A 24 1.96 -5.51 0.38
CA GLY A 24 2.18 -6.20 -0.89
C GLY A 24 2.62 -7.66 -0.73
N GLU A 25 3.43 -7.97 0.29
CA GLU A 25 3.78 -9.36 0.64
C GLU A 25 2.54 -10.14 1.12
N ALA A 26 1.70 -9.54 1.98
CA ALA A 26 0.45 -10.16 2.41
C ALA A 26 -0.50 -10.41 1.23
N ALA A 27 -0.64 -9.44 0.32
CA ALA A 27 -1.41 -9.59 -0.91
C ALA A 27 -0.86 -10.69 -1.83
N ASN A 28 0.43 -11.03 -1.75
CA ASN A 28 1.04 -12.11 -2.52
C ASN A 28 0.76 -13.51 -1.95
N GLN A 29 0.32 -13.60 -0.69
CA GLN A 29 -0.03 -14.87 -0.04
C GLN A 29 -1.52 -15.22 -0.15
N ILE A 30 -2.33 -14.34 -0.74
CA ILE A 30 -3.76 -14.59 -0.90
C ILE A 30 -3.98 -15.65 -1.98
N PRO A 31 -4.78 -16.71 -1.70
CA PRO A 31 -5.08 -17.74 -2.70
C PRO A 31 -5.81 -17.17 -3.91
N LYS A 32 -5.55 -17.72 -5.09
CA LYS A 32 -6.11 -17.26 -6.36
C LYS A 32 -7.64 -17.29 -6.35
N GLU A 33 -8.24 -18.30 -5.72
CA GLU A 33 -9.69 -18.45 -5.62
C GLU A 33 -10.33 -17.31 -4.82
N VAL A 34 -9.59 -16.77 -3.83
CA VAL A 34 -10.02 -15.60 -3.05
C VAL A 34 -9.91 -14.34 -3.89
N GLU A 35 -8.80 -14.16 -4.62
CA GLU A 35 -8.62 -13.01 -5.51
C GLU A 35 -9.71 -12.96 -6.59
N GLU A 36 -10.06 -14.10 -7.18
CA GLU A 36 -11.09 -14.22 -8.21
C GLU A 36 -12.50 -13.94 -7.65
N LYS A 37 -12.74 -14.21 -6.36
CA LYS A 37 -14.00 -13.93 -5.70
C LYS A 37 -14.13 -12.46 -5.28
N TYR A 38 -13.03 -11.84 -4.84
CA TYR A 38 -13.00 -10.47 -4.31
C TYR A 38 -12.23 -9.53 -5.26
N THR A 39 -12.76 -9.36 -6.47
CA THR A 39 -12.12 -8.60 -7.56
C THR A 39 -12.10 -7.08 -7.36
N ALA A 40 -12.94 -6.55 -6.46
CA ALA A 40 -12.94 -5.14 -6.09
C ALA A 40 -11.67 -4.72 -5.32
N ILE A 41 -11.00 -5.68 -4.66
CA ILE A 41 -9.75 -5.43 -3.95
C ILE A 41 -8.60 -5.48 -4.98
N PRO A 42 -7.75 -4.45 -5.05
CA PRO A 42 -6.73 -4.34 -6.09
C PRO A 42 -5.46 -5.13 -5.72
N TRP A 43 -5.57 -6.46 -5.60
CA TRP A 43 -4.48 -7.36 -5.19
C TRP A 43 -3.18 -7.16 -5.99
N ASN A 44 -3.31 -7.09 -7.32
CA ASN A 44 -2.19 -6.84 -8.23
C ASN A 44 -1.50 -5.50 -7.98
N LEU A 45 -2.27 -4.45 -7.64
CA LEU A 45 -1.72 -3.13 -7.38
C LEU A 45 -0.93 -3.10 -6.07
N MET A 46 -1.43 -3.77 -5.03
CA MET A 46 -0.72 -3.91 -3.75
C MET A 46 0.63 -4.63 -3.94
N ARG A 47 0.66 -5.71 -4.72
CA ARG A 47 1.91 -6.40 -5.10
C ARG A 47 2.85 -5.50 -5.91
N ALA A 48 2.32 -4.77 -6.89
CA ALA A 48 3.09 -3.84 -7.71
C ALA A 48 3.70 -2.71 -6.88
N MET A 49 2.97 -2.19 -5.88
CA MET A 49 3.46 -1.16 -4.97
C MET A 49 4.67 -1.63 -4.17
N ARG A 50 4.64 -2.85 -3.62
CA ARG A 50 5.79 -3.46 -2.97
C ARG A 50 7.00 -3.53 -3.91
N ASN A 51 6.81 -3.98 -5.15
CA ASN A 51 7.90 -4.06 -6.13
C ASN A 51 8.47 -2.67 -6.46
N ARG A 52 7.60 -1.67 -6.61
CA ARG A 52 8.01 -0.28 -6.84
C ARG A 52 8.86 0.25 -5.69
N ILE A 53 8.47 -0.01 -4.45
CA ILE A 53 9.20 0.44 -3.26
C ILE A 53 10.55 -0.26 -3.16
N VAL A 54 10.59 -1.59 -3.26
CA VAL A 54 11.85 -2.34 -3.10
C VAL A 54 12.87 -2.01 -4.21
N HIS A 55 12.42 -1.85 -5.45
CA HIS A 55 13.34 -1.66 -6.59
C HIS A 55 13.62 -0.20 -6.95
N VAL A 56 12.75 0.74 -6.56
CA VAL A 56 12.86 2.14 -6.96
C VAL A 56 12.67 3.10 -5.78
N TYR A 57 13.04 2.65 -4.58
CA TYR A 57 12.96 3.43 -3.32
C TYR A 57 13.58 4.83 -3.43
N PHE A 58 14.64 5.00 -4.22
CA PHE A 58 15.32 6.28 -4.40
C PHE A 58 14.57 7.31 -5.28
N ARG A 59 13.43 6.92 -5.89
CA ARG A 59 12.55 7.82 -6.66
C ARG A 59 11.08 7.61 -6.31
N ILE A 60 10.77 7.29 -5.05
CA ILE A 60 9.38 7.28 -4.63
C ILE A 60 8.89 8.73 -4.52
N ASP A 61 7.79 9.00 -5.20
CA ASP A 61 7.10 10.26 -5.09
C ASP A 61 6.39 10.32 -3.72
N LYS A 62 6.86 11.22 -2.84
CA LYS A 62 6.31 11.42 -1.49
C LYS A 62 4.84 11.87 -1.53
N LYS A 63 4.43 12.60 -2.58
CA LYS A 63 3.05 13.04 -2.76
C LYS A 63 2.16 11.87 -3.11
N LEU A 64 2.58 11.03 -4.04
CA LEU A 64 1.86 9.80 -4.38
C LEU A 64 1.71 8.89 -3.16
N MET A 65 2.79 8.70 -2.39
CA MET A 65 2.75 7.92 -1.15
C MET A 65 1.72 8.46 -0.16
N TRP A 66 1.73 9.77 0.07
CA TRP A 66 0.76 10.45 0.93
C TRP A 66 -0.67 10.25 0.44
N ASP A 67 -0.91 10.46 -0.86
CA ASP A 67 -2.25 10.34 -1.44
C ASP A 67 -2.77 8.89 -1.35
N THR A 68 -1.91 7.89 -1.52
CA THR A 68 -2.29 6.48 -1.34
C THR A 68 -2.66 6.17 0.12
N ILE A 69 -1.94 6.71 1.10
CA ILE A 69 -2.30 6.54 2.52
C ILE A 69 -3.66 7.17 2.83
N GLN A 70 -3.92 8.36 2.29
CA GLN A 70 -5.12 9.13 2.64
C GLN A 70 -6.36 8.69 1.87
N ASN A 71 -6.21 8.25 0.61
CA ASN A 71 -7.34 8.06 -0.29
C ASN A 71 -7.49 6.62 -0.79
N ASP A 72 -6.39 5.90 -1.03
CA ASP A 72 -6.47 4.58 -1.68
C ASP A 72 -6.58 3.44 -0.66
N LEU A 73 -5.88 3.54 0.48
CA LEU A 73 -5.92 2.49 1.52
C LEU A 73 -7.23 2.47 2.32
N PRO A 74 -7.81 3.60 2.79
CA PRO A 74 -8.97 3.55 3.68
C PRO A 74 -10.20 2.83 3.07
N PRO A 75 -10.53 2.99 1.78
CA PRO A 75 -11.63 2.24 1.16
C PRO A 75 -11.42 0.72 1.13
N LEU A 76 -10.18 0.23 1.23
CA LEU A 76 -9.90 -1.20 1.22
C LEU A 76 -10.20 -1.88 2.55
N ILE A 77 -10.19 -1.13 3.66
CA ILE A 77 -10.42 -1.68 5.01
C ILE A 77 -11.77 -2.44 5.09
N PRO A 78 -12.93 -1.83 4.77
CA PRO A 78 -14.20 -2.54 4.86
C PRO A 78 -14.31 -3.69 3.85
N GLU A 79 -13.63 -3.60 2.70
CA GLU A 79 -13.58 -4.70 1.73
C GLU A 79 -12.81 -5.90 2.29
N LEU A 80 -11.68 -5.64 2.97
CA LEU A 80 -10.82 -6.65 3.59
C LEU A 80 -11.48 -7.29 4.82
N GLU A 81 -12.23 -6.53 5.61
CA GLU A 81 -12.98 -7.04 6.77
C GLU A 81 -14.06 -8.06 6.35
N ARG A 82 -14.58 -7.99 5.12
CA ARG A 82 -15.55 -8.98 4.60
C ARG A 82 -14.94 -10.34 4.26
N LEU A 83 -13.62 -10.50 4.38
CA LEU A 83 -12.95 -11.80 4.25
C LEU A 83 -12.87 -12.57 5.57
N LEU A 84 -13.13 -11.91 6.71
CA LEU A 84 -13.13 -12.51 8.05
C LEU A 84 -14.50 -13.12 8.40
#